data_AF-A0A1B9N434-F1
#
_entry.id   AF-A0A1B9N434-F1
#
_cell.length_a   1.000
_cell.length_b   1.000
_cell.length_c   1.000
_cell.angle_alpha   90.00
_cell.angle_beta   90.00
_cell.angle_gamma   90.00
#
_symmetry.space_group_name_H-M   'P 1'
#
loop_
_entity.id
_entity.type
_entity.pdbx_description
1 polymer ?
#
loop_
_entity_poly.entity_id
_entity_poly.type
_entity_poly.pdbx_seq_one_letter_code
_entity_poly.pdbx_strand_id
1 'polypeptide(L)' 'MLYGSLVHYNQDSTFSPWLAKSWTITNQEKANMFKLRKDVTFSYGAKFDAQSAKLNWDVIL' A
#
# COMPACT_ATOMS: atom_id res chain seq x y z
N MET A 1 0.76 -0.35 -16.58
CA MET A 1 1.16 0.52 -15.46
C MET A 1 2.40 -0.09 -14.82
N LEU A 2 3.46 0.70 -14.60
CA LEU A 2 4.75 0.19 -14.07
C LEU A 2 4.78 0.15 -12.53
N TYR A 3 3.94 0.95 -11.88
CA TYR A 3 3.83 1.08 -10.42
C TYR A 3 2.36 1.03 -9.98
N GLY A 4 2.14 0.71 -8.70
CA GLY A 4 0.83 0.69 -8.06
C GLY A 4 0.88 1.30 -6.66
N SER A 5 -0.21 1.94 -6.24
CA SER A 5 -0.36 2.57 -4.93
C SER A 5 -0.90 1.59 -3.87
N LEU A 6 -0.71 1.90 -2.58
CA LEU A 6 -1.32 1.09 -1.51
C LEU A 6 -2.85 1.17 -1.53
N VAL A 7 -3.38 2.35 -1.84
CA VAL A 7 -4.82 2.64 -1.97
C VAL A 7 -5.10 3.27 -3.32
N HIS A 8 -6.29 3.05 -3.86
CA HIS A 8 -6.75 3.71 -5.07
C HIS A 8 -7.63 4.90 -4.71
N TYR A 9 -7.36 6.05 -5.32
CA TYR A 9 -8.21 7.23 -5.20
C TYR A 9 -9.26 7.18 -6.32
N ASN A 10 -10.52 7.04 -5.93
CA ASN A 10 -11.63 6.89 -6.84
C ASN A 10 -12.10 8.27 -7.36
N GLN A 11 -12.86 8.27 -8.46
CA GLN A 11 -13.39 9.50 -9.06
C GLN A 11 -14.39 10.23 -8.15
N ASP A 12 -15.03 9.52 -7.23
CA ASP A 12 -15.98 10.05 -6.25
C ASP A 12 -15.30 10.60 -4.98
N SER A 13 -13.98 10.82 -5.02
CA SER A 13 -13.15 11.26 -3.90
C SER A 13 -13.07 10.27 -2.73
N THR A 14 -13.47 9.01 -2.93
CA THR A 14 -13.30 7.95 -1.93
C THR A 14 -12.00 7.19 -2.15
N PHE A 15 -11.60 6.40 -1.13
CA PHE A 15 -10.45 5.51 -1.22
C PHE A 15 -10.91 4.05 -1.24
N SER A 16 -10.35 3.27 -2.17
CA SER A 16 -10.59 1.83 -2.25
C SER A 16 -9.31 1.00 -2.09
N PRO A 17 -9.41 -0.27 -1.65
CA PRO A 17 -8.28 -1.19 -1.62
C PRO A 17 -7.59 -1.33 -2.98
N TRP A 18 -6.25 -1.37 -2.98
CA TRP A 18 -5.44 -1.68 -4.17
C TRP A 18 -4.37 -2.72 -3.83
N LEU A 19 -3.12 -2.31 -3.56
CA LEU A 19 -2.09 -3.22 -3.05
C LEU A 19 -2.29 -3.57 -1.57
N ALA A 20 -2.87 -2.65 -0.79
CA ALA A 20 -3.38 -2.95 0.54
C ALA A 20 -4.85 -3.41 0.44
N LYS A 21 -5.19 -4.50 1.15
CA LYS A 21 -6.58 -5.00 1.26
C LYS A 21 -7.43 -4.22 2.25
N SER A 22 -6.79 -3.58 3.23
CA SER A 22 -7.44 -2.72 4.23
C SER A 22 -6.38 -1.88 4.94
N TRP A 23 -6.80 -0.79 5.58
CA TRP A 23 -5.93 0.01 6.43
C TRP A 23 -6.68 0.50 7.67
N THR A 24 -5.92 0.91 8.68
CA THR A 24 -6.44 1.51 9.91
C THR A 24 -5.67 2.79 10.16
N ILE A 25 -6.43 3.88 10.34
CA ILE A 25 -5.91 5.19 10.70
C ILE A 25 -6.19 5.36 12.19
N THR A 26 -5.14 5.53 13.00
CA THR A 26 -5.30 5.82 14.42
C THR A 26 -5.03 7.29 14.67
N ASN A 27 -5.93 7.98 15.36
CA ASN A 27 -5.75 9.40 15.70
C ASN A 27 -4.81 9.62 16.90
N GLN A 28 -4.47 8.56 17.64
CA GLN A 28 -3.70 8.65 18.88
C GLN A 28 -2.19 8.55 18.64
N GLU A 29 -1.79 7.65 17.76
CA GLU A 29 -0.41 7.44 17.36
C GLU A 29 -0.37 7.76 15.88
N LYS A 30 0.62 8.54 15.41
CA LYS A 30 0.81 8.90 13.99
C LYS A 30 1.16 7.67 13.10
N ALA A 31 0.72 6.49 13.48
CA ALA A 31 0.92 5.22 12.83
C ALA A 31 -0.31 4.87 11.99
N ASN A 32 -0.11 4.69 10.69
CA ASN A 32 -1.11 4.13 9.79
C ASN A 32 -0.75 2.67 9.51
N MET A 33 -1.67 1.75 9.81
CA MET A 33 -1.44 0.32 9.57
C MET A 33 -2.09 -0.10 8.26
N PHE A 34 -1.31 -0.69 7.35
CA PHE A 34 -1.80 -1.26 6.09
C PHE A 34 -1.68 -2.78 6.11
N LYS A 35 -2.77 -3.48 5.79
CA LYS A 35 -2.75 -4.93 5.55
C LYS A 35 -2.57 -5.16 4.07
N LEU A 36 -1.45 -5.75 3.68
CA LEU A 36 -1.12 -6.00 2.26
C LEU A 36 -1.84 -7.22 1.70
N ARG A 37 -2.06 -7.19 0.39
CA ARG A 37 -2.44 -8.37 -0.39
C ARG A 37 -1.27 -9.35 -0.50
N LYS A 38 -1.57 -10.65 -0.45
CA LYS A 38 -0.56 -11.72 -0.52
C LYS A 38 -0.41 -12.31 -1.92
N ASP A 39 -1.34 -11.99 -2.82
CA ASP A 39 -1.42 -12.48 -4.19
C ASP A 39 -0.69 -11.57 -5.19
N VAL A 40 -0.02 -10.51 -4.71
CA VAL A 40 0.71 -9.56 -5.55
C VAL A 40 2.15 -10.03 -5.77
N THR A 41 2.56 -10.00 -7.04
CA THR A 41 3.92 -10.32 -7.49
C THR A 41 4.38 -9.19 -8.40
N PHE A 42 5.62 -8.74 -8.22
CA PHE A 42 6.23 -7.78 -9.14
C PHE A 42 6.43 -8.39 -10.52
N SER A 43 6.60 -7.55 -11.54
CA SER A 43 6.85 -7.98 -12.92
C SER A 43 8.08 -8.88 -13.08
N TYR A 44 9.06 -8.75 -12.17
CA TYR A 44 10.28 -9.57 -12.14
C TYR A 44 10.17 -10.83 -11.25
N GLY A 45 8.97 -11.15 -10.75
CA GLY A 45 8.68 -12.42 -10.08
C GLY A 45 8.77 -12.44 -8.55
N ALA A 46 9.34 -11.41 -7.90
CA ALA A 46 9.35 -11.34 -6.44
C ALA A 46 7.96 -11.02 -5.86
N LYS A 47 7.67 -11.54 -4.66
CA LYS A 47 6.44 -11.22 -3.94
C LYS A 47 6.48 -9.80 -3.38
N PHE A 48 5.34 -9.13 -3.40
CA PHE A 48 5.18 -7.85 -2.71
C PHE A 48 4.91 -8.09 -1.23
N ASP A 49 5.65 -7.42 -0.36
CA ASP A 49 5.58 -7.57 1.09
C ASP A 49 5.75 -6.23 1.85
N ALA A 50 5.70 -6.31 3.17
CA ALA A 50 5.77 -5.13 4.04
C ALA A 50 7.14 -4.44 3.99
N GLN A 51 8.22 -5.20 3.78
CA GLN A 51 9.57 -4.64 3.64
C GLN A 51 9.66 -3.79 2.38
N SER A 52 9.19 -4.33 1.25
CA SER A 52 9.12 -3.62 -0.03
C SER A 52 8.26 -2.35 0.07
N ALA A 53 7.12 -2.43 0.77
CA ALA A 53 6.26 -1.27 1.00
C ALA A 53 6.95 -0.19 1.86
N LYS A 54 7.67 -0.58 2.92
CA LYS A 54 8.40 0.35 3.79
C LYS A 54 9.55 1.05 3.05
N LEU A 55 10.31 0.32 2.24
CA LEU A 55 11.42 0.90 1.46
C LEU A 55 10.96 2.06 0.59
N ASN A 56 9.77 1.97 -0.03
CA ASN A 56 9.24 3.08 -0.82
C ASN A 56 8.96 4.35 0.00
N TRP A 57 8.52 4.20 1.26
CA TRP A 57 8.33 5.35 2.16
C TRP A 57 9.64 5.93 2.63
N ASP A 58 10.63 5.08 2.94
CA ASP A 58 11.96 5.51 3.37
C ASP A 58 12.71 6.31 2.30
N VAL A 59 12.37 6.13 1.02
CA VAL A 59 12.95 6.89 -0.10
C VAL A 59 12.30 8.27 -0.29
N ILE A 60 11.01 8.42 0.09
CA ILE A 60 10.23 9.63 -0.17
C ILE A 60 10.22 10.59 1.03
N LEU A 61 10.38 10.06 2.25
CA LEU A 61 10.49 10.82 3.50
C LEU A 61 11.91 11.32 3.74
#